data_AF-A0A8I2K495-F1
#
_entry.id   AF-A0A8I2K495-F1
#
_cell.length_a   1.000
_cell.length_b   1.000
_cell.length_c   1.000
_cell.angle_alpha   90.00
_cell.angle_beta   90.00
_cell.angle_gamma   90.00
#
_symmetry.space_group_name_H-M   'P 1'
#
loop_
_entity.id
_entity.type
_entity.pdbx_description
1 polymer ?
#
loop_
_entity_poly.entity_id
_entity_poly.type
_entity_poly.pdbx_seq_one_letter_code
_entity_poly.pdbx_strand_id
1 'polypeptide(L)'
;IESNISSLKGRGQPLPESTRTFFEPRFGYDFSKVRVHTDAKAAETAKSINAKAFTTGKDVVFGAGQYSPGTSIGRGLLAHELIHVLQQEKSLNRILRIKKDKPNHKTDEKDQDDFFTLQAAHTTGKKPEAEFQWL
;
A
#
# COMPACT_ATOMS: atom_id res chain seq x y z
N ILE A 1 10.63 -11.73 10.54
CA ILE A 1 10.03 -10.54 9.88
C ILE A 1 8.50 -10.71 9.79
N GLU A 2 7.99 -11.88 9.37
CA GLU A 2 6.55 -12.19 9.30
C GLU A 2 5.79 -12.04 10.64
N SER A 3 6.45 -12.32 11.77
CA SER A 3 5.87 -12.20 13.11
C SER A 3 5.45 -10.76 13.49
N ASN A 4 6.14 -9.74 12.98
CA ASN A 4 5.83 -8.34 13.28
C ASN A 4 4.59 -7.86 12.53
N ILE A 5 4.39 -8.30 11.29
CA ILE A 5 3.26 -7.87 10.43
C ILE A 5 1.92 -8.44 10.96
N SER A 6 1.92 -9.68 11.45
CA SER A 6 0.69 -10.29 12.00
C SER A 6 0.18 -9.55 13.25
N SER A 7 1.09 -9.01 14.07
CA SER A 7 0.75 -8.26 15.29
C SER A 7 0.13 -6.88 15.07
N LEU A 8 0.21 -6.36 13.84
CA LEU A 8 -0.42 -5.08 13.49
C LEU A 8 -1.92 -5.23 13.23
N LYS A 9 -2.41 -6.43 12.89
CA LYS A 9 -3.84 -6.65 12.59
C LYS A 9 -4.72 -6.29 13.80
N GLY A 10 -5.44 -5.19 13.69
CA GLY A 10 -6.44 -4.74 14.68
C GLY A 10 -6.00 -3.61 15.63
N ARG A 11 -4.73 -3.20 15.63
CA ARG A 11 -4.22 -2.10 16.49
C ARG A 11 -4.25 -0.71 15.84
N GLY A 12 -4.58 -0.67 14.55
CA GLY A 12 -4.61 0.56 13.76
C GLY A 12 -5.88 1.36 13.99
N GLN A 13 -5.73 2.67 13.97
CA GLN A 13 -6.86 3.59 14.08
C GLN A 13 -7.58 3.70 12.73
N PRO A 14 -8.91 3.81 12.68
CA PRO A 14 -9.62 4.11 11.45
C PRO A 14 -9.06 5.39 10.81
N LEU A 15 -8.99 5.42 9.48
CA LEU A 15 -8.59 6.64 8.77
C LEU A 15 -9.55 7.79 9.16
N PRO A 16 -9.05 8.92 9.69
CA PRO A 16 -9.90 10.00 10.19
C PRO A 16 -10.88 10.49 9.13
N GLU A 17 -12.09 10.84 9.55
CA GLU A 17 -13.15 11.28 8.64
C GLU A 17 -12.72 12.47 7.78
N SER A 18 -12.07 13.49 8.36
CA SER A 18 -11.53 14.64 7.63
C SER A 18 -10.57 14.25 6.50
N THR A 19 -9.80 13.19 6.71
CA THR A 19 -8.86 12.65 5.71
C THR A 19 -9.60 11.85 4.64
N ARG A 20 -10.61 11.07 5.04
CA ARG A 20 -11.50 10.35 4.12
C ARG A 20 -12.27 11.30 3.21
N THR A 21 -12.90 12.34 3.75
CA THR A 21 -13.60 13.37 2.95
C THR A 21 -12.70 14.04 1.92
N PHE A 22 -11.40 14.17 2.21
CA PHE A 22 -10.43 14.66 1.25
C PHE A 22 -10.12 13.63 0.14
N PHE A 23 -9.89 12.36 0.47
CA PHE A 23 -9.41 11.39 -0.51
C PHE A 23 -10.50 10.60 -1.25
N GLU A 24 -11.59 10.23 -0.58
CA GLU A 24 -12.64 9.35 -1.16
C GLU A 24 -13.23 9.90 -2.47
N PRO A 25 -13.57 11.20 -2.61
CA PRO A 25 -14.08 11.73 -3.88
C PRO A 25 -13.03 11.74 -5.00
N ARG A 26 -11.75 11.88 -4.64
CA ARG A 26 -10.63 11.93 -5.60
C ARG A 26 -10.28 10.55 -6.14
N PHE A 27 -10.49 9.52 -5.33
CA PHE A 27 -10.24 8.13 -5.69
C PHE A 27 -11.48 7.36 -6.15
N GLY A 28 -12.69 7.86 -5.84
CA GLY A 28 -13.94 7.14 -6.09
C GLY A 28 -14.05 5.84 -5.30
N TYR A 29 -13.48 5.80 -4.09
CA TYR A 29 -13.38 4.59 -3.27
C TYR A 29 -13.68 4.89 -1.79
N ASP A 30 -14.31 3.95 -1.09
CA ASP A 30 -14.61 4.03 0.34
C ASP A 30 -13.43 3.55 1.19
N PHE A 31 -12.75 4.48 1.87
CA PHE A 31 -11.62 4.19 2.74
C PHE A 31 -12.03 3.95 4.21
N SER A 32 -13.32 3.80 4.52
CA SER A 32 -13.81 3.53 5.89
C SER A 32 -13.21 2.29 6.54
N LYS A 33 -12.78 1.32 5.73
CA LYS A 33 -12.16 0.07 6.19
C LYS A 33 -10.64 0.15 6.31
N VAL A 34 -10.02 1.29 5.94
CA VAL A 34 -8.58 1.50 6.06
C VAL A 34 -8.21 1.82 7.50
N ARG A 35 -7.14 1.15 7.97
CA ARG A 35 -6.56 1.38 9.29
C ARG A 35 -5.16 1.97 9.15
N VAL A 36 -4.86 2.96 9.97
CA VAL A 36 -3.56 3.63 10.02
C VAL A 36 -2.83 3.23 11.30
N HIS A 37 -1.57 2.85 11.15
CA HIS A 37 -0.67 2.48 12.25
C HIS A 37 0.46 3.48 12.34
N THR A 38 0.54 4.20 13.46
CA THR A 38 1.55 5.23 13.72
C THR A 38 2.25 5.04 15.07
N ASP A 39 2.02 3.90 15.73
CA ASP A 39 2.60 3.61 17.03
C ASP A 39 4.09 3.24 16.93
N ALA A 40 4.75 3.04 18.07
CA ALA A 40 6.17 2.70 18.12
C ALA A 40 6.48 1.39 17.36
N LYS A 41 5.55 0.44 17.33
CA LYS A 41 5.73 -0.84 16.65
C LYS A 41 5.62 -0.69 15.13
N ALA A 42 4.68 0.12 14.66
CA ALA A 42 4.57 0.54 13.27
C ALA A 42 5.88 1.21 12.80
N ALA A 43 6.41 2.13 13.61
CA ALA A 43 7.65 2.82 13.31
C ALA A 43 8.86 1.87 13.21
N GLU A 44 8.99 0.93 14.17
CA GLU A 44 10.03 -0.10 14.14
C GLU A 44 9.90 -0.98 12.88
N THR A 45 8.68 -1.37 12.54
CA THR A 45 8.42 -2.24 11.38
C THR A 45 8.76 -1.52 10.08
N ALA A 46 8.32 -0.28 9.91
CA ALA A 46 8.66 0.55 8.75
C ALA A 46 10.18 0.74 8.62
N LYS A 47 10.87 1.00 9.74
CA LYS A 47 12.33 1.10 9.77
C LYS A 47 13.02 -0.20 9.36
N SER A 48 12.50 -1.35 9.80
CA SER A 48 13.10 -2.68 9.51
C SER A 48 13.13 -3.02 8.02
N ILE A 49 12.21 -2.44 7.24
CA ILE A 49 12.14 -2.59 5.78
C ILE A 49 12.63 -1.33 5.04
N ASN A 50 13.25 -0.39 5.76
CA ASN A 50 13.75 0.89 5.24
C ASN A 50 12.70 1.72 4.47
N ALA A 51 11.45 1.74 4.97
CA ALA A 51 10.34 2.47 4.37
C ALA A 51 9.87 3.64 5.24
N LYS A 52 9.38 4.70 4.59
CA LYS A 52 8.70 5.83 5.27
C LYS A 52 7.27 5.48 5.65
N ALA A 53 6.60 4.74 4.78
CA ALA A 53 5.31 4.12 5.01
C ALA A 53 5.20 2.89 4.11
N PHE A 54 4.25 2.00 4.40
CA PHE A 54 3.90 0.88 3.52
C PHE A 54 2.46 0.44 3.76
N THR A 55 1.92 -0.31 2.79
CA THR A 55 0.53 -0.80 2.83
C THR A 55 0.46 -2.32 2.73
N THR A 56 -0.36 -2.93 3.59
CA THR A 56 -0.68 -4.37 3.56
C THR A 56 -2.18 -4.59 3.73
N GLY A 57 -2.84 -5.07 2.68
CA GLY A 57 -4.30 -5.17 2.61
C GLY A 57 -4.98 -3.81 2.77
N LYS A 58 -5.57 -3.59 3.94
CA LYS A 58 -6.26 -2.33 4.32
C LYS A 58 -5.54 -1.60 5.46
N ASP A 59 -4.35 -2.05 5.82
CA ASP A 59 -3.53 -1.50 6.89
C ASP A 59 -2.41 -0.67 6.26
N VAL A 60 -2.35 0.61 6.61
CA VAL A 60 -1.29 1.55 6.21
C VAL A 60 -0.43 1.85 7.42
N VAL A 61 0.87 1.60 7.30
CA VAL A 61 1.84 1.67 8.38
C VAL A 61 2.80 2.81 8.12
N PHE A 62 2.95 3.73 9.08
CA PHE A 62 3.85 4.86 8.97
C PHE A 62 5.07 4.70 9.87
N GLY A 63 6.23 5.14 9.36
CA GLY A 63 7.43 5.38 10.14
C GLY A 63 7.24 6.52 11.14
N ALA A 64 8.15 6.60 12.12
CA ALA A 64 8.13 7.66 13.12
C ALA A 64 8.08 9.06 12.46
N GLY A 65 7.10 9.87 12.87
CA GLY A 65 6.90 11.23 12.38
C GLY A 65 6.44 11.36 10.92
N GLN A 66 6.16 10.25 10.22
CA GLN A 66 5.79 10.30 8.79
C GLN A 66 4.30 10.54 8.56
N TYR A 67 3.44 10.22 9.53
CA TYR A 67 2.01 10.48 9.42
C TYR A 67 1.70 11.96 9.70
N SER A 68 1.51 12.74 8.63
CA SER A 68 1.24 14.18 8.69
C SER A 68 0.19 14.61 7.66
N PRO A 69 -1.09 14.17 7.79
CA PRO A 69 -2.14 14.46 6.81
C PRO A 69 -2.46 15.96 6.66
N GLY A 70 -2.03 16.81 7.59
CA GLY A 70 -2.16 18.26 7.51
C GLY A 70 -1.18 18.95 6.55
N THR A 71 -0.08 18.29 6.17
CA THR A 71 0.95 18.89 5.31
C THR A 71 0.84 18.39 3.87
N SER A 72 1.30 19.17 2.90
CA SER A 72 1.30 18.77 1.48
C SER A 72 2.10 17.49 1.26
N ILE A 73 3.28 17.41 1.89
CA ILE A 73 4.18 16.25 1.82
C ILE A 73 3.51 15.01 2.44
N GLY A 74 2.93 15.14 3.63
CA GLY A 74 2.27 14.01 4.30
C GLY A 74 1.00 13.55 3.61
N ARG A 75 0.23 14.47 2.99
CA ARG A 75 -0.88 14.10 2.10
C ARG A 75 -0.41 13.34 0.87
N GLY A 76 0.69 13.76 0.24
CA GLY A 76 1.28 13.06 -0.90
C GLY A 76 1.71 11.64 -0.53
N LEU A 77 2.38 11.47 0.62
CA LEU A 77 2.76 10.15 1.13
C LEU A 77 1.53 9.27 1.42
N LEU A 78 0.50 9.81 2.07
CA LEU A 78 -0.72 9.05 2.33
C LEU A 78 -1.45 8.68 1.03
N ALA A 79 -1.52 9.57 0.05
CA ALA A 79 -2.12 9.27 -1.25
C ALA A 79 -1.40 8.11 -1.95
N HIS A 80 -0.06 8.10 -1.90
CA HIS A 80 0.75 7.01 -2.44
C HIS A 80 0.36 5.66 -1.81
N GLU A 81 0.23 5.62 -0.48
CA GLU A 81 -0.18 4.40 0.22
C GLU A 81 -1.63 3.99 -0.06
N LEU A 82 -2.56 4.94 -0.16
CA LEU A 82 -3.96 4.63 -0.49
C LEU A 82 -4.10 4.02 -1.90
N ILE A 83 -3.24 4.42 -2.85
CA ILE A 83 -3.19 3.77 -4.17
C ILE A 83 -2.82 2.28 -4.02
N HIS A 84 -1.88 1.94 -3.14
CA HIS A 84 -1.50 0.54 -2.88
C HIS A 84 -2.67 -0.26 -2.30
N VAL A 85 -3.53 0.33 -1.46
CA VAL A 85 -4.76 -0.33 -0.98
C VAL A 85 -5.65 -0.73 -2.17
N LEU A 86 -5.89 0.19 -3.09
CA LEU A 86 -6.74 -0.04 -4.27
C LEU A 86 -6.16 -1.13 -5.18
N GLN A 87 -4.84 -1.11 -5.38
CA GLN A 87 -4.15 -2.08 -6.23
C GLN A 87 -4.20 -3.48 -5.63
N GLN A 88 -3.94 -3.63 -4.33
CA GLN A 88 -3.96 -4.92 -3.66
C GLN A 88 -5.37 -5.54 -3.67
N GLU A 89 -6.42 -4.75 -3.48
CA GLU A 89 -7.80 -5.26 -3.57
C GLU A 89 -8.15 -5.77 -4.99
N LYS A 90 -7.76 -5.02 -6.03
CA LYS A 90 -7.97 -5.44 -7.43
C LYS A 90 -7.22 -6.73 -7.76
N SER A 91 -5.99 -6.87 -7.28
CA SER A 91 -5.19 -8.09 -7.46
C SER A 91 -5.82 -9.30 -6.77
N LEU A 92 -6.32 -9.15 -5.54
CA LEU A 92 -7.04 -10.21 -4.83
C LEU A 92 -8.32 -10.61 -5.57
N ASN A 93 -9.07 -9.63 -6.10
CA ASN A 93 -10.28 -9.91 -6.86
C ASN A 93 -9.98 -10.65 -8.18
N ARG A 94 -8.85 -10.34 -8.84
CA ARG A 94 -8.38 -11.08 -10.03
C ARG A 94 -8.06 -12.53 -9.72
N ILE A 95 -7.33 -12.81 -8.62
CA ILE A 95 -6.98 -14.18 -8.21
C ILE A 95 -8.23 -15.00 -7.88
N LEU A 96 -9.21 -14.41 -7.20
CA LEU A 96 -10.48 -15.09 -6.87
C LEU A 96 -11.32 -15.39 -8.12
N ARG A 97 -11.26 -14.54 -9.15
CA ARG A 97 -11.94 -14.79 -10.43
C ARG A 97 -11.32 -15.96 -11.18
N ILE A 98 -9.98 -16.04 -11.23
CA ILE A 98 -9.26 -17.17 -11.86
C ILE A 98 -9.57 -18.50 -11.14
N LYS A 99 -9.83 -18.49 -9.83
CA LYS A 99 -10.18 -19.70 -9.08
C LYS A 99 -11.62 -20.19 -9.27
N LYS A 100 -12.53 -19.30 -9.71
CA LYS A 100 -13.96 -19.61 -9.90
C LYS A 100 -14.25 -20.17 -11.28
N ASP A 101 -13.47 -19.75 -12.29
CA ASP A 101 -13.41 -20.39 -13.59
C ASP A 101 -12.36 -21.51 -13.52
N LYS A 102 -12.78 -22.77 -13.28
CA LYS A 102 -11.88 -23.91 -13.52
C LYS A 102 -11.64 -24.00 -15.04
N PRO A 103 -10.43 -23.76 -15.56
CA PRO A 103 -10.15 -24.12 -16.94
C PRO A 103 -9.95 -25.64 -16.99
N ASN A 104 -10.75 -26.31 -17.80
CA ASN A 104 -10.52 -27.68 -18.16
C ASN A 104 -9.34 -27.75 -19.15
N HIS A 105 -8.22 -28.29 -18.66
CA HIS A 105 -7.17 -29.02 -19.38
C HIS A 105 -6.10 -28.32 -20.23
N LYS A 106 -4.90 -28.92 -20.09
CA LYS A 106 -3.61 -28.90 -20.80
C LYS A 106 -2.68 -27.69 -20.67
N THR A 107 -1.60 -27.97 -19.95
CA THR A 107 -0.23 -27.49 -20.13
C THR A 107 0.09 -27.18 -21.59
N ASP A 108 0.59 -25.98 -21.83
CA ASP A 108 1.88 -25.80 -22.50
C ASP A 108 2.59 -24.59 -21.88
N GLU A 109 3.81 -24.87 -21.40
CA GLU A 109 4.74 -23.92 -20.83
C GLU A 109 5.13 -22.87 -21.88
N LYS A 110 4.86 -21.60 -21.57
CA LYS A 110 5.72 -20.41 -21.81
C LYS A 110 4.87 -19.15 -21.66
N ASP A 111 4.92 -18.56 -20.48
CA ASP A 111 4.73 -17.12 -20.24
C ASP A 111 5.19 -16.81 -18.81
N GLN A 112 6.47 -17.12 -18.56
CA GLN A 112 7.34 -16.27 -17.75
C GLN A 112 7.75 -15.21 -18.79
N ASP A 113 7.35 -13.94 -18.71
CA ASP A 113 7.98 -12.79 -18.05
C ASP A 113 7.05 -11.58 -18.41
N ASP A 114 6.49 -10.71 -17.56
CA ASP A 114 7.13 -9.46 -17.08
C ASP A 114 6.05 -8.54 -16.47
N PHE A 115 5.77 -8.66 -15.17
CA PHE A 115 4.97 -7.63 -14.47
C PHE A 115 5.48 -7.28 -13.06
N PHE A 116 6.61 -7.85 -12.63
CA PHE A 116 7.05 -7.79 -11.23
C PHE A 116 8.30 -6.92 -10.95
N THR A 117 8.78 -6.13 -11.90
CA THR A 117 10.14 -5.53 -11.78
C THR A 117 10.16 -4.03 -11.50
N LEU A 118 9.21 -3.43 -10.76
CA LEU A 118 9.40 -2.06 -10.25
C LEU A 118 8.82 -1.82 -8.85
N GLN A 119 9.25 -2.62 -7.87
CA GLN A 119 9.10 -2.26 -6.46
C GLN A 119 10.36 -2.55 -5.64
N ALA A 120 11.51 -2.06 -6.12
CA ALA A 120 12.74 -1.94 -5.33
C ALA A 120 13.73 -0.99 -6.02
N ALA A 121 13.52 0.32 -5.89
CA ALA A 121 14.54 1.30 -6.30
C ALA A 121 15.17 1.94 -5.06
N HIS A 122 15.94 1.17 -4.27
CA HIS A 122 16.98 1.72 -3.39
C HIS A 122 18.07 0.67 -3.09
N THR A 123 18.96 0.42 -4.05
CA THR A 123 20.42 0.47 -3.80
C THR A 123 21.13 0.92 -5.08
N THR A 124 21.93 1.97 -4.95
CA THR A 124 22.88 2.51 -5.95
C THR A 124 22.34 3.56 -6.93
N GLY A 125 22.36 4.81 -6.47
CA GLY A 125 23.03 5.88 -7.20
C GLY A 125 22.53 6.28 -8.58
N LYS A 126 21.24 6.64 -8.73
CA LYS A 126 20.77 7.75 -9.58
C LYS A 126 19.45 8.25 -9.02
N LYS A 127 19.28 9.57 -8.89
CA LYS A 127 17.99 10.17 -8.51
C LYS A 127 16.97 9.83 -9.61
N PRO A 128 15.84 9.16 -9.32
CA PRO A 128 14.67 9.31 -10.15
C PRO A 128 13.98 10.59 -9.70
N GLU A 129 14.27 11.66 -10.44
CA GLU A 129 13.45 12.85 -10.55
C GLU A 129 12.14 12.44 -11.23
N ALA A 130 11.27 11.76 -10.48
CA ALA A 130 9.89 11.54 -10.87
C ALA A 130 9.08 12.64 -10.19
N GLU A 131 9.04 13.79 -10.86
CA GLU A 131 7.98 14.78 -10.69
C GLU A 131 6.64 14.07 -10.90
N PHE A 132 6.02 13.64 -9.81
CA PHE A 132 4.61 13.27 -9.81
C PHE A 132 3.78 14.54 -9.62
N GLN A 133 3.65 15.29 -10.72
CA GLN A 133 2.59 16.26 -10.90
C GLN A 133 1.25 15.52 -10.92
N TRP A 134 0.54 15.54 -9.79
CA TRP A 134 -0.92 15.45 -9.73
C TRP A 134 -1.43 16.17 -8.47
N LEU A 135 -1.43 17.50 -8.53
CA LEU A 135 -2.54 18.42 -8.27
C LEU A 135 -2.11 19.85 -8.64
#